data_AF-A0A9E6JB11-F1
#
_entry.id   AF-A0A9E6JB11-F1
#
_cell.length_a   1.000
_cell.length_b   1.000
_cell.length_c   1.000
_cell.angle_alpha   90.00
_cell.angle_beta   90.00
_cell.angle_gamma   90.00
#
_symmetry.space_group_name_H-M   'P 1'
#
loop_
_entity.id
_entity.type
_entity.pdbx_description
1 polymer ?
#
loop_
_entity_poly.entity_id
_entity_poly.type
_entity_poly.pdbx_seq_one_letter_code
_entity_poly.pdbx_strand_id
1 'polypeptide(L)'
;MISRLIHIDPELSDSLQQQIRQKLVEGILVGSFAPGRKLPSSRKLAQQLKVSRNTVVLVYQSLLDEGYIISRERSGIYVSDEVRRGQVSKPMASKITGVNAQNLAGSDNRHRFRGAVAETNSASCPSNWQDFPYPFIDGKFDSALYPVKEWRDASRRANATEEIYLWSELQGAQDDPKLLDEIRTKILPRRGIQASRDEILITVGSQQALHLVTELFIDPDITVAVEEPGYPEMRELLQRKGANIVYQDVDDKGMVIDTRLNNCQVIYTTPSHQTPTSITMSMARRDDLLLKAKEQDFLIIEDDFEFESNFLGQPHPALRSLDGDNRVVYISCLSKVLASGIQIGFIVAEKGVITELKKLRKMIMRHPPLNNQRAVAYFLSLGYYDAFMMQLHKRFFKRWLTLREALNIYLPNSVNTGPIEGGTAYWITGPEQLDGEYLREKASEIGILIEPVNRYFASQDYPGNCFRMGITSLPNERIREGVCKLAELIHQLTAEFEEKLSNAKGRLLSNDALKQLLPGAILECEMVYGVSCTIDLLRDGTMLGRTEGKGNERDTGRWWTQDGMYYRQWQLWGYGEVRGFYVIMDDDEMKWFDQKYCLVRQLALKGYKN
;
A
#
# COMPACT_ATOMS: atom_id res chain seq x y z
N MET A 1 5.27 42.34 26.59
CA MET A 1 6.42 41.87 25.80
C MET A 1 6.53 40.35 25.80
N ILE A 2 6.55 39.65 26.95
CA ILE A 2 6.64 38.18 26.98
C ILE A 2 5.37 37.49 26.45
N SER A 3 4.20 38.09 26.66
CA SER A 3 2.92 37.65 26.08
C SER A 3 2.85 37.68 24.55
N ARG A 4 3.81 38.33 23.85
CA ARG A 4 3.92 38.28 22.38
C ARG A 4 4.88 37.19 21.89
N LEU A 5 5.68 36.61 22.79
CA LEU A 5 6.68 35.57 22.49
C LEU A 5 6.17 34.16 22.86
N ILE A 6 5.23 34.07 23.80
CA ILE A 6 4.62 32.81 24.25
C ILE A 6 3.14 32.87 23.89
N HIS A 7 2.79 32.30 22.75
CA HIS A 7 1.41 32.05 22.33
C HIS A 7 1.01 30.65 22.78
N ILE A 8 -0.11 30.56 23.49
CA ILE A 8 -0.72 29.30 23.90
C ILE A 8 -1.89 29.06 22.96
N ASP A 9 -1.91 27.89 22.33
CA ASP A 9 -3.00 27.49 21.45
C ASP A 9 -3.87 26.44 22.17
N PRO A 10 -5.11 26.77 22.54
CA PRO A 10 -6.00 25.86 23.23
C PRO A 10 -6.56 24.74 22.32
N GLU A 11 -6.44 24.87 20.99
CA GLU A 11 -6.91 23.88 20.02
C GLU A 11 -5.88 22.75 19.78
N LEU A 12 -4.64 22.90 20.27
CA LEU A 12 -3.62 21.86 20.21
C LEU A 12 -3.87 20.78 21.28
N SER A 13 -3.59 19.53 20.92
CA SER A 13 -3.68 18.36 21.82
C SER A 13 -2.65 18.35 22.96
N ASP A 14 -1.66 19.25 22.93
CA ASP A 14 -0.59 19.33 23.91
C ASP A 14 -1.04 20.00 25.22
N SER A 15 -0.56 19.48 26.35
CA SER A 15 -0.85 20.10 27.65
C SER A 15 -0.28 21.53 27.73
N LEU A 16 -0.98 22.41 28.46
CA LEU A 16 -0.53 23.79 28.69
C LEU A 16 0.89 23.86 29.28
N GLN A 17 1.28 22.87 30.09
CA GLN A 17 2.63 22.80 30.67
C GLN A 17 3.68 22.59 29.56
N GLN A 18 3.42 21.70 28.62
CA GLN A 18 4.32 21.39 27.51
C GLN A 18 4.47 22.59 26.57
N GLN A 19 3.36 23.25 26.20
CA GLN A 19 3.41 24.43 25.34
C GLN A 19 4.23 25.57 25.97
N ILE A 20 3.99 25.86 27.26
CA ILE A 20 4.72 26.92 27.98
C ILE A 20 6.21 26.56 28.08
N ARG A 21 6.53 25.30 28.42
CA ARG A 21 7.91 24.83 28.52
C ARG A 21 8.63 24.95 27.19
N GLN A 22 8.03 24.45 26.10
CA GLN A 22 8.61 24.50 24.76
C GLN A 22 8.92 25.94 24.34
N LYS A 23 7.96 26.87 24.53
CA LYS A 23 8.14 28.28 24.15
C LYS A 23 9.17 29.01 25.00
N LEU A 24 9.30 28.66 26.29
CA LEU A 24 10.36 29.20 27.13
C LEU A 24 11.74 28.70 26.71
N VAL A 25 11.89 27.40 26.45
CA VAL A 25 13.15 26.81 25.97
C VAL A 25 13.53 27.40 24.61
N GLU A 26 12.59 27.49 23.67
CA GLU A 26 12.79 28.11 22.35
C GLU A 26 13.25 29.57 22.49
N GLY A 27 12.57 30.36 23.32
CA GLY A 27 12.94 31.75 23.56
C GLY A 27 14.32 31.92 24.21
N ILE A 28 14.73 30.99 25.06
CA ILE A 28 16.07 30.98 25.66
C ILE A 28 17.12 30.62 24.60
N LEU A 29 16.91 29.55 23.83
CA LEU A 29 17.88 29.04 22.84
C LEU A 29 18.08 29.98 21.65
N VAL A 30 17.00 30.60 21.15
CA VAL A 30 17.04 31.61 20.06
C VAL A 30 17.57 32.96 20.57
N GLY A 31 17.72 33.12 21.89
CA GLY A 31 18.25 34.33 22.52
C GLY A 31 17.24 35.47 22.66
N SER A 32 15.95 35.22 22.45
CA SER A 32 14.87 36.17 22.80
C SER A 32 14.84 36.45 24.30
N PHE A 33 15.20 35.46 25.11
CA PHE A 33 15.55 35.63 26.52
C PHE A 33 17.07 35.52 26.65
N ALA A 34 17.75 36.67 26.61
CA ALA A 34 19.20 36.72 26.75
C ALA A 34 19.67 36.06 28.07
N PRO A 35 20.86 35.45 28.10
CA PRO A 35 21.46 34.97 29.34
C PRO A 35 21.54 36.09 30.39
N GLY A 36 21.34 35.74 31.66
CA GLY A 36 21.26 36.70 32.75
C GLY A 36 19.98 37.56 32.76
N ARG A 37 19.07 37.43 31.79
CA ARG A 37 17.78 38.14 31.77
C ARG A 37 16.85 37.59 32.85
N LYS A 38 16.24 38.49 33.61
CA LYS A 38 15.20 38.15 34.59
C LYS A 38 13.89 37.75 33.90
N LEU A 39 13.38 36.57 34.22
CA LEU A 39 12.05 36.11 33.80
C LEU A 39 10.96 36.62 34.78
N PRO A 40 9.69 36.69 34.35
CA PRO A 40 8.59 37.05 35.24
C PRO A 40 8.44 36.04 36.38
N SER A 41 7.94 36.50 37.53
CA SER A 41 7.55 35.58 38.61
C SER A 41 6.45 34.64 38.15
N SER A 42 6.31 33.47 38.79
CA SER A 42 5.27 32.48 38.45
C SER A 42 3.86 33.08 38.46
N ARG A 43 3.56 33.97 39.41
CA ARG A 43 2.29 34.73 39.46
C ARG A 43 2.11 35.65 38.25
N LYS A 44 3.15 36.40 37.88
CA LYS A 44 3.10 37.38 36.78
C LYS A 44 3.00 36.69 35.42
N LEU A 45 3.73 35.60 35.21
CA LEU A 45 3.64 34.82 33.98
C LEU A 45 2.28 34.13 33.86
N ALA A 46 1.77 33.55 34.94
CA ALA A 46 0.43 32.94 34.97
C ALA A 46 -0.67 33.94 34.61
N GLN A 47 -0.60 35.17 35.16
CA GLN A 47 -1.54 36.24 34.83
C GLN A 47 -1.43 36.69 33.36
N GLN A 48 -0.21 36.80 32.83
CA GLN A 48 0.02 37.21 31.43
C GLN A 48 -0.49 36.19 30.42
N LEU A 49 -0.35 34.90 30.75
CA LEU A 49 -0.77 33.79 29.90
C LEU A 49 -2.20 33.32 30.18
N LYS A 50 -2.88 33.91 31.18
CA LYS A 50 -4.22 33.51 31.64
C LYS A 50 -4.32 32.01 31.99
N VAL A 51 -3.32 31.47 32.68
CA VAL A 51 -3.25 30.06 33.11
C VAL A 51 -3.15 29.93 34.64
N SER A 52 -3.35 28.71 35.16
CA SER A 52 -3.12 28.43 36.58
C SER A 52 -1.67 28.67 36.98
N ARG A 53 -1.46 29.25 38.18
CA ARG A 53 -0.14 29.45 38.77
C ARG A 53 0.63 28.14 38.91
N ASN A 54 -0.06 27.03 39.26
CA ASN A 54 0.59 25.73 39.47
C ASN A 54 1.24 25.21 38.18
N THR A 55 0.60 25.42 37.03
CA THR A 55 1.15 25.09 35.70
C THR A 55 2.51 25.75 35.47
N VAL A 56 2.62 27.05 35.77
CA VAL A 56 3.88 27.80 35.59
C VAL A 56 4.93 27.40 36.61
N VAL A 57 4.53 27.10 37.86
CA VAL A 57 5.47 26.64 38.90
C VAL A 57 6.12 25.32 38.49
N LEU A 58 5.35 24.35 38.00
CA LEU A 58 5.88 23.06 37.55
C LEU A 58 6.86 23.22 36.37
N VAL A 59 6.53 24.08 35.40
CA VAL A 59 7.43 24.36 34.27
C VAL A 59 8.73 25.01 34.74
N TYR A 60 8.66 26.00 35.63
CA TYR A 60 9.86 26.64 36.18
C TYR A 60 10.70 25.67 37.03
N GLN A 61 10.08 24.75 37.76
CA GLN A 61 10.83 23.73 38.51
C GLN A 61 11.62 22.82 37.56
N SER A 62 10.98 22.28 36.51
CA SER A 62 11.68 21.47 35.50
C SER A 62 12.83 22.23 34.82
N LEU A 63 12.63 23.50 34.47
CA LEU A 63 13.69 24.31 33.84
C LEU A 63 14.84 24.68 34.80
N LEU A 64 14.57 24.77 36.10
CA LEU A 64 15.60 24.94 37.13
C LEU A 64 16.42 23.66 37.29
N ASP A 65 15.74 22.52 37.40
CA ASP A 65 16.37 21.21 37.60
C ASP A 65 17.27 20.82 36.41
N GLU A 66 16.89 21.23 35.19
CA GLU A 66 17.66 21.01 33.96
C GLU A 66 18.68 22.12 33.65
N GLY A 67 18.76 23.19 34.46
CA GLY A 67 19.76 24.25 34.33
C GLY A 67 19.51 25.32 33.27
N TYR A 68 18.33 25.36 32.64
CA TYR A 68 17.97 26.43 31.68
C TYR A 68 17.81 27.80 32.36
N ILE A 69 17.38 27.79 33.62
CA ILE A 69 17.19 28.99 34.45
C ILE A 69 17.83 28.78 35.81
N ILE A 70 18.12 29.86 36.51
CA ILE A 70 18.66 29.87 37.87
C ILE A 70 17.78 30.72 38.78
N SER A 71 17.62 30.27 40.02
CA SER A 71 16.96 31.03 41.07
C SER A 71 17.99 31.83 41.85
N ARG A 72 17.80 33.15 41.98
CA ARG A 72 18.62 34.01 42.85
C ARG A 72 17.78 34.44 44.05
N GLU A 73 18.28 34.15 45.26
CA GLU A 73 17.55 34.38 46.52
C GLU A 73 17.05 35.83 46.60
N ARG A 74 15.77 36.01 46.98
CA ARG A 74 15.08 37.31 47.12
C ARG A 74 15.07 38.21 45.87
N SER A 75 15.57 37.72 44.74
CA SER A 75 15.74 38.49 43.52
C SER A 75 14.82 38.00 42.40
N GLY A 76 14.73 36.68 42.18
CA GLY A 76 13.82 36.09 41.18
C GLY A 76 14.51 35.03 40.32
N ILE A 77 13.91 34.74 39.16
CA ILE A 77 14.35 33.69 38.23
C ILE A 77 15.04 34.34 37.03
N TYR A 78 16.21 33.82 36.64
CA TYR A 78 17.05 34.36 35.59
C TYR A 78 17.41 33.26 34.58
N VAL A 79 17.61 33.60 33.31
CA VAL A 79 18.15 32.67 32.32
C VAL A 79 19.60 32.34 32.65
N SER A 80 19.97 31.06 32.63
CA SER A 80 21.33 30.62 32.95
C SER A 80 22.34 31.12 31.89
N ASP A 81 23.50 31.57 32.36
CA ASP A 81 24.62 32.00 31.50
C ASP A 81 25.29 30.83 30.77
N GLU A 82 25.06 29.60 31.25
CA GLU A 82 25.63 28.39 30.67
C GLU A 82 24.90 27.92 29.40
N VAL A 83 23.69 28.42 29.12
CA VAL A 83 22.87 27.96 27.97
C VAL A 83 23.49 28.32 26.62
N ARG A 84 24.43 29.27 26.58
CA ARG A 84 25.19 29.62 25.36
C ARG A 84 26.54 28.92 25.24
N ARG A 85 26.94 28.08 26.21
CA ARG A 85 28.22 27.37 26.17
C ARG A 85 28.20 26.36 25.01
N GLY A 86 29.05 26.58 24.01
CA GLY A 86 29.11 25.76 22.79
C GLY A 86 28.31 26.31 21.59
N GLN A 87 27.60 27.44 21.72
CA GLN A 87 27.01 28.13 20.57
C GLN A 87 28.09 28.95 19.84
N VAL A 88 28.28 28.67 18.55
CA VAL A 88 29.09 29.54 17.69
C VAL A 88 28.36 30.88 17.59
N SER A 89 29.02 31.97 17.99
CA SER A 89 28.53 33.31 17.73
C SER A 89 28.32 33.45 16.23
N LYS A 90 27.06 33.53 15.77
CA LYS A 90 26.79 34.01 14.41
C LYS A 90 27.54 35.34 14.30
N PRO A 91 28.44 35.53 13.33
CA PRO A 91 28.96 36.86 13.07
C PRO A 91 27.72 37.73 12.90
N MET A 92 27.56 38.71 13.81
CA MET A 92 26.48 39.67 13.77
C MET A 92 26.48 40.15 12.34
N ALA A 93 25.44 39.82 11.56
CA ALA A 93 25.42 40.04 10.13
C ALA A 93 25.89 41.46 9.93
N SER A 94 27.14 41.60 9.48
CA SER A 94 27.70 42.91 9.17
C SER A 94 26.67 43.47 8.23
N LYS A 95 26.07 44.61 8.58
CA LYS A 95 25.16 45.30 7.68
C LYS A 95 25.91 45.32 6.35
N ILE A 96 25.46 44.49 5.40
CA ILE A 96 25.97 44.48 4.04
C ILE A 96 25.38 45.75 3.43
N THR A 97 25.87 46.91 3.88
CA THR A 97 25.67 48.19 3.25
C THR A 97 26.66 48.21 2.10
N GLY A 98 26.20 47.76 0.92
CA GLY A 98 26.98 47.93 -0.31
C GLY A 98 27.02 46.75 -1.28
N VAL A 99 26.17 45.72 -1.16
CA VAL A 99 26.05 44.72 -2.23
C VAL A 99 24.70 44.91 -2.92
N ASN A 100 24.77 45.28 -4.21
CA ASN A 100 23.64 45.39 -5.12
C ASN A 100 22.66 44.22 -4.90
N ALA A 101 21.41 44.56 -4.56
CA ALA A 101 20.31 43.63 -4.36
C ALA A 101 19.88 42.85 -5.63
N GLN A 102 20.69 42.89 -6.70
CA GLN A 102 20.46 42.17 -7.95
C GLN A 102 21.20 40.82 -8.04
N ASN A 103 22.07 40.46 -7.08
CA ASN A 103 22.81 39.18 -7.08
C ASN A 103 22.57 38.33 -5.83
N LEU A 104 21.32 38.27 -5.34
CA LEU A 104 20.83 37.20 -4.46
C LEU A 104 20.18 36.06 -5.27
N ALA A 105 20.61 35.85 -6.52
CA ALA A 105 20.38 34.59 -7.21
C ALA A 105 21.15 33.52 -6.44
N GLY A 106 20.48 32.86 -5.49
CA GLY A 106 21.05 31.77 -4.72
C GLY A 106 21.71 30.78 -5.66
N SER A 107 22.94 30.35 -5.35
CA SER A 107 23.63 29.39 -6.22
C SER A 107 22.77 28.14 -6.34
N ASP A 108 22.23 27.91 -7.52
CA ASP A 108 21.38 26.78 -7.77
C ASP A 108 22.24 25.52 -7.94
N ASN A 109 22.12 24.58 -7.00
CA ASN A 109 22.92 23.36 -6.98
C ASN A 109 22.52 22.33 -8.05
N ARG A 110 21.49 22.57 -8.87
CA ARG A 110 21.04 21.63 -9.92
C ARG A 110 22.18 21.17 -10.84
N HIS A 111 23.11 22.07 -11.19
CA HIS A 111 24.27 21.74 -12.03
C HIS A 111 25.33 20.84 -11.34
N ARG A 112 25.27 20.68 -10.01
CA ARG A 112 26.22 19.92 -9.20
C ARG A 112 25.72 18.52 -8.87
N PHE A 113 24.43 18.24 -9.04
CA PHE A 113 23.88 16.94 -8.75
C PHE A 113 24.35 15.93 -9.78
N ARG A 114 25.23 15.01 -9.35
CA ARG A 114 25.61 13.84 -10.14
C ARG A 114 24.63 12.73 -9.79
N GLY A 115 23.77 12.37 -10.74
CA GLY A 115 22.73 11.36 -10.49
C GLY A 115 21.50 11.87 -9.76
N ALA A 116 21.11 13.14 -9.96
CA ALA A 116 19.78 13.61 -9.59
C ALA A 116 18.74 12.64 -10.18
N VAL A 117 17.93 12.06 -9.30
CA VAL A 117 16.85 11.18 -9.69
C VAL A 117 15.71 12.12 -10.11
N ALA A 118 15.22 12.00 -11.34
CA ALA A 118 13.86 12.45 -11.57
C ALA A 118 13.01 11.63 -10.59
N GLU A 119 12.23 12.27 -9.70
CA GLU A 119 11.20 11.54 -8.95
C GLU A 119 10.49 10.68 -10.00
N THR A 120 10.61 9.36 -9.87
CA THR A 120 10.17 8.40 -10.89
C THR A 120 8.68 8.59 -11.11
N ASN A 121 8.35 9.49 -12.05
CA ASN A 121 7.06 9.96 -12.53
C ASN A 121 6.04 10.36 -11.44
N SER A 122 5.43 11.54 -11.61
CA SER A 122 4.14 12.00 -11.02
C SER A 122 3.62 11.09 -9.90
N ALA A 123 3.83 11.47 -8.64
CA ALA A 123 3.54 10.65 -7.46
C ALA A 123 2.30 9.77 -7.67
N SER A 124 2.45 8.44 -7.50
CA SER A 124 1.35 7.44 -7.57
C SER A 124 0.14 7.82 -6.72
N CYS A 125 0.35 8.75 -5.79
CA CYS A 125 -0.61 9.28 -4.86
C CYS A 125 -0.29 10.78 -4.61
N PRO A 126 -1.24 11.70 -4.81
CA PRO A 126 -1.04 13.11 -4.48
C PRO A 126 -0.82 13.30 -2.97
N SER A 127 -0.09 14.34 -2.56
CA SER A 127 0.23 14.59 -1.14
C SER A 127 -1.01 14.78 -0.27
N ASN A 128 -2.09 15.31 -0.86
CA ASN A 128 -3.37 15.56 -0.23
C ASN A 128 -4.41 14.44 -0.49
N TRP A 129 -3.97 13.20 -0.78
CA TRP A 129 -4.86 12.08 -1.09
C TRP A 129 -5.94 11.81 -0.04
N GLN A 130 -5.72 12.19 1.22
CA GLN A 130 -6.68 12.03 2.32
C GLN A 130 -7.91 12.95 2.17
N ASP A 131 -7.79 14.02 1.39
CA ASP A 131 -8.89 14.95 1.13
C ASP A 131 -9.89 14.37 0.11
N PHE A 132 -9.49 13.33 -0.63
CA PHE A 132 -10.34 12.70 -1.65
C PHE A 132 -11.36 11.77 -0.97
N PRO A 133 -12.63 11.82 -1.35
CA PRO A 133 -13.66 10.96 -0.76
C PRO A 133 -13.46 9.47 -1.07
N TYR A 134 -12.92 9.14 -2.25
CA TYR A 134 -12.74 7.75 -2.72
C TYR A 134 -11.29 7.48 -3.19
N PRO A 135 -10.31 7.41 -2.27
CA PRO A 135 -8.94 7.10 -2.65
C PRO A 135 -8.79 5.58 -2.78
N PHE A 136 -8.75 5.04 -4.00
CA PHE A 136 -8.47 3.62 -4.28
C PHE A 136 -6.97 3.40 -4.53
N ILE A 137 -6.14 3.62 -3.50
CA ILE A 137 -4.68 3.60 -3.60
C ILE A 137 -4.09 2.55 -2.66
N ASP A 138 -3.26 1.68 -3.20
CA ASP A 138 -2.50 0.66 -2.49
C ASP A 138 -1.36 1.26 -1.65
N GLY A 139 -1.03 0.58 -0.55
CA GLY A 139 0.06 0.97 0.34
C GLY A 139 -0.18 2.21 1.19
N LYS A 140 -1.27 2.96 0.95
CA LYS A 140 -1.80 3.97 1.88
C LYS A 140 -2.86 3.33 2.77
N PHE A 141 -2.88 3.66 4.05
CA PHE A 141 -3.79 3.03 5.01
C PHE A 141 -4.56 4.07 5.81
N ASP A 142 -5.76 3.67 6.19
CA ASP A 142 -6.58 4.38 7.17
C ASP A 142 -5.88 4.34 8.55
N SER A 143 -5.62 5.51 9.14
CA SER A 143 -4.91 5.62 10.42
C SER A 143 -5.61 4.91 11.57
N ALA A 144 -6.93 4.69 11.49
CA ALA A 144 -7.68 3.87 12.44
C ALA A 144 -7.36 2.37 12.38
N LEU A 145 -6.60 1.92 11.36
CA LEU A 145 -6.07 0.56 11.31
C LEU A 145 -4.87 0.39 12.24
N TYR A 146 -4.15 1.44 12.63
CA TYR A 146 -2.89 1.30 13.36
C TYR A 146 -3.12 0.84 14.83
N PRO A 147 -2.40 -0.19 15.32
CA PRO A 147 -2.57 -0.73 16.68
C PRO A 147 -1.83 0.12 17.72
N VAL A 148 -2.28 1.36 17.92
CA VAL A 148 -1.59 2.38 18.73
C VAL A 148 -1.37 1.92 20.17
N LYS A 149 -2.38 1.28 20.79
CA LYS A 149 -2.34 0.88 22.20
C LYS A 149 -1.29 -0.20 22.43
N GLU A 150 -1.32 -1.23 21.58
CA GLU A 150 -0.42 -2.38 21.61
C GLU A 150 1.01 -1.96 21.28
N TRP A 151 1.19 -1.12 20.25
CA TRP A 151 2.48 -0.56 19.91
C TRP A 151 3.08 0.29 21.05
N ARG A 152 2.24 1.08 21.74
CA ARG A 152 2.68 1.88 22.89
C ARG A 152 3.15 0.99 24.05
N ASP A 153 2.48 -0.12 24.33
CA ASP A 153 2.93 -1.05 25.37
C ASP A 153 4.26 -1.71 25.01
N ALA A 154 4.38 -2.22 23.77
CA ALA A 154 5.61 -2.82 23.28
C ALA A 154 6.79 -1.82 23.31
N SER A 155 6.56 -0.58 22.87
CA SER A 155 7.55 0.50 22.91
C SER A 155 7.97 0.86 24.34
N ARG A 156 7.01 0.95 25.26
CA ARG A 156 7.31 1.22 26.68
C ARG A 156 8.20 0.13 27.29
N ARG A 157 7.96 -1.13 26.96
CA ARG A 157 8.77 -2.27 27.43
C ARG A 157 10.18 -2.24 26.82
N ALA A 158 10.28 -1.97 25.52
CA ALA A 158 11.56 -1.89 24.83
C ALA A 158 12.48 -0.76 25.33
N ASN A 159 11.92 0.28 25.96
CA ASN A 159 12.66 1.38 26.57
C ASN A 159 12.77 1.25 28.11
N ALA A 160 12.50 0.07 28.68
CA ALA A 160 12.74 -0.17 30.10
C ALA A 160 14.25 -0.16 30.42
N THR A 161 14.63 0.27 31.62
CA THR A 161 16.02 0.44 32.02
C THR A 161 16.89 -0.81 31.81
N GLU A 162 16.35 -1.99 32.11
CA GLU A 162 17.05 -3.28 31.90
C GLU A 162 17.33 -3.54 30.42
N GLU A 163 16.33 -3.33 29.56
CA GLU A 163 16.50 -3.42 28.10
C GLU A 163 17.53 -2.38 27.63
N ILE A 164 17.60 -1.22 28.30
CA ILE A 164 18.55 -0.17 27.96
C ILE A 164 20.00 -0.60 28.19
N TYR A 165 20.27 -1.41 29.20
CA TYR A 165 21.61 -1.94 29.43
C TYR A 165 21.96 -3.03 28.40
N LEU A 166 21.02 -3.93 28.08
CA LEU A 166 21.26 -5.07 27.18
C LEU A 166 21.68 -4.65 25.76
N TRP A 167 20.95 -3.74 25.11
CA TRP A 167 21.36 -3.23 23.79
C TRP A 167 22.59 -2.30 23.82
N SER A 168 22.97 -1.75 24.99
CA SER A 168 24.22 -1.00 25.13
C SER A 168 25.46 -1.91 25.12
N GLU A 169 25.29 -3.17 25.51
CA GLU A 169 26.31 -4.22 25.49
C GLU A 169 26.44 -4.92 24.13
N LEU A 170 25.41 -4.86 23.28
CA LEU A 170 25.44 -5.42 21.93
C LEU A 170 26.55 -4.73 21.12
N GLN A 171 27.60 -5.50 20.80
CA GLN A 171 28.67 -5.04 19.93
C GLN A 171 28.10 -4.80 18.53
N GLY A 172 28.29 -3.57 18.02
CA GLY A 172 27.44 -2.89 17.02
C GLY A 172 27.33 -3.46 15.60
N ALA A 173 27.49 -4.76 15.39
CA ALA A 173 27.19 -5.44 14.13
C ALA A 173 25.99 -6.42 14.22
N GLN A 174 25.54 -6.77 15.42
CA GLN A 174 24.47 -7.75 15.62
C GLN A 174 23.09 -7.10 15.61
N ASP A 175 22.13 -7.78 14.98
CA ASP A 175 20.71 -7.46 15.10
C ASP A 175 20.16 -8.00 16.43
N ASP A 176 18.97 -7.53 16.81
CA ASP A 176 18.36 -7.89 18.08
C ASP A 176 18.04 -9.40 18.14
N PRO A 177 18.61 -10.15 19.10
CA PRO A 177 18.44 -11.61 19.14
C PRO A 177 17.00 -12.02 19.46
N LYS A 178 16.24 -11.22 20.23
CA LYS A 178 14.83 -11.52 20.49
C LYS A 178 14.02 -11.35 19.21
N LEU A 179 14.26 -10.27 18.45
CA LEU A 179 13.57 -10.08 17.17
C LEU A 179 13.86 -11.22 16.19
N LEU A 180 15.13 -11.61 16.06
CA LEU A 180 15.53 -12.73 15.18
C LEU A 180 14.79 -14.02 15.57
N ASP A 181 14.66 -14.33 16.86
CA ASP A 181 13.92 -15.50 17.32
C ASP A 181 12.42 -15.43 17.03
N GLU A 182 11.80 -14.26 17.26
CA GLU A 182 10.37 -14.06 16.98
C GLU A 182 10.08 -14.19 15.47
N ILE A 183 10.94 -13.65 14.60
CA ILE A 183 10.81 -13.83 13.14
C ILE A 183 10.91 -15.31 12.76
N ARG A 184 11.93 -16.01 13.29
CA ARG A 184 12.18 -17.44 13.00
C ARG A 184 11.08 -18.36 13.48
N THR A 185 10.44 -18.03 14.60
CA THR A 185 9.46 -18.91 15.26
C THR A 185 8.01 -18.58 14.92
N LYS A 186 7.70 -17.34 14.51
CA LYS A 186 6.32 -16.90 14.28
C LYS A 186 6.03 -16.38 12.88
N ILE A 187 7.01 -15.77 12.21
CA ILE A 187 6.80 -15.18 10.89
C ILE A 187 7.18 -16.16 9.78
N LEU A 188 8.44 -16.61 9.75
CA LEU A 188 8.95 -17.50 8.70
C LEU A 188 8.19 -18.84 8.55
N PRO A 189 7.73 -19.50 9.63
CA PRO A 189 6.98 -20.75 9.50
C PRO A 189 5.67 -20.61 8.72
N ARG A 190 5.06 -19.41 8.69
CA ARG A 190 3.85 -19.13 7.87
C ARG A 190 4.13 -19.20 6.37
N ARG A 191 5.39 -19.13 5.97
CA ARG A 191 5.87 -19.25 4.58
C ARG A 191 6.55 -20.58 4.31
N GLY A 192 6.56 -21.49 5.28
CA GLY A 192 7.30 -22.75 5.22
C GLY A 192 8.81 -22.61 5.41
N ILE A 193 9.31 -21.41 5.72
CA ILE A 193 10.75 -21.15 5.81
C ILE A 193 11.25 -21.55 7.21
N GLN A 194 12.32 -22.34 7.23
CA GLN A 194 13.13 -22.59 8.42
C GLN A 194 14.51 -21.95 8.21
N ALA A 195 14.97 -21.18 9.19
CA ALA A 195 16.25 -20.48 9.12
C ALA A 195 16.91 -20.40 10.50
N SER A 196 18.24 -20.34 10.55
CA SER A 196 19.02 -19.99 11.73
C SER A 196 19.14 -18.47 11.92
N ARG A 197 19.69 -17.99 13.05
CA ARG A 197 19.87 -16.54 13.27
C ARG A 197 20.87 -15.91 12.30
N ASP A 198 21.86 -16.68 11.87
CA ASP A 198 22.91 -16.26 10.94
C ASP A 198 22.47 -16.33 9.47
N GLU A 199 21.29 -16.87 9.19
CA GLU A 199 20.63 -16.82 7.89
C GLU A 199 19.64 -15.65 7.76
N ILE A 200 19.59 -14.74 8.75
CA ILE A 200 18.68 -13.60 8.75
C ILE A 200 19.44 -12.28 8.95
N LEU A 201 19.03 -11.27 8.18
CA LEU A 201 19.48 -9.89 8.30
C LEU A 201 18.28 -8.97 8.47
N ILE A 202 18.24 -8.15 9.52
CA ILE A 202 17.20 -7.13 9.68
C ILE A 202 17.54 -5.91 8.82
N THR A 203 16.55 -5.32 8.17
CA THR A 203 16.72 -4.13 7.33
C THR A 203 15.73 -3.03 7.72
N VAL A 204 16.01 -1.81 7.28
CA VAL A 204 15.10 -0.67 7.35
C VAL A 204 14.14 -0.75 6.16
N GLY A 205 13.16 -1.65 6.27
CA GLY A 205 12.20 -1.97 5.20
C GLY A 205 12.78 -2.78 4.04
N SER A 206 11.92 -3.13 3.08
CA SER A 206 12.28 -3.92 1.89
C SER A 206 13.18 -3.14 0.92
N GLN A 207 13.02 -1.82 0.81
CA GLN A 207 13.85 -1.00 -0.08
C GLN A 207 15.34 -1.04 0.27
N GLN A 208 15.69 -1.01 1.57
CA GLN A 208 17.09 -1.23 1.96
C GLN A 208 17.54 -2.65 1.63
N ALA A 209 16.67 -3.65 1.81
CA ALA A 209 17.01 -5.03 1.48
C ALA A 209 17.33 -5.20 -0.02
N LEU A 210 16.46 -4.69 -0.90
CA LEU A 210 16.66 -4.70 -2.35
C LEU A 210 17.94 -3.97 -2.75
N HIS A 211 18.22 -2.82 -2.15
CA HIS A 211 19.46 -2.09 -2.39
C HIS A 211 20.70 -2.91 -2.00
N LEU A 212 20.71 -3.55 -0.83
CA LEU A 212 21.84 -4.36 -0.37
C LEU A 212 22.06 -5.61 -1.24
N VAL A 213 20.98 -6.30 -1.64
CA VAL A 213 21.06 -7.48 -2.51
C VAL A 213 21.54 -7.07 -3.91
N THR A 214 21.06 -5.95 -4.42
CA THR A 214 21.53 -5.37 -5.68
C THR A 214 23.01 -4.98 -5.60
N GLU A 215 23.46 -4.39 -4.49
CA GLU A 215 24.87 -4.06 -4.27
C GLU A 215 25.78 -5.29 -4.23
N LEU A 216 25.27 -6.42 -3.72
CA LEU A 216 26.06 -7.64 -3.54
C LEU A 216 26.19 -8.46 -4.83
N PHE A 217 25.10 -8.59 -5.61
CA PHE A 217 25.03 -9.56 -6.70
C PHE A 217 25.04 -8.94 -8.10
N ILE A 218 24.96 -7.61 -8.21
CA ILE A 218 24.63 -6.96 -9.48
C ILE A 218 25.68 -5.91 -9.83
N ASP A 219 26.27 -6.10 -11.01
CA ASP A 219 27.19 -5.20 -11.68
C ASP A 219 26.85 -5.14 -13.19
N PRO A 220 27.58 -4.36 -14.01
CA PRO A 220 27.29 -4.25 -15.44
C PRO A 220 27.46 -5.54 -16.27
N ASP A 221 28.16 -6.54 -15.76
CA ASP A 221 28.41 -7.81 -16.46
C ASP A 221 27.30 -8.84 -16.17
N ILE A 222 26.42 -8.56 -15.21
CA ILE A 222 25.31 -9.42 -14.80
C ILE A 222 24.05 -9.12 -15.62
N THR A 223 23.40 -10.19 -16.08
CA THR A 223 22.08 -10.16 -16.70
C THR A 223 21.01 -10.56 -15.68
N VAL A 224 20.01 -9.69 -15.51
CA VAL A 224 18.94 -9.83 -14.51
C VAL A 224 17.59 -9.90 -15.21
N ALA A 225 16.82 -10.97 -14.96
CA ALA A 225 15.42 -11.03 -15.37
C ALA A 225 14.52 -10.36 -14.33
N VAL A 226 13.58 -9.53 -14.81
CA VAL A 226 12.53 -8.92 -13.99
C VAL A 226 11.18 -9.10 -14.66
N GLU A 227 10.13 -9.20 -13.85
CA GLU A 227 8.74 -9.23 -14.33
C GLU A 227 8.37 -7.96 -15.14
N GLU A 228 7.54 -8.12 -16.17
CA GLU A 228 6.98 -7.06 -17.01
C GLU A 228 5.48 -7.30 -17.24
N PRO A 229 4.57 -6.44 -16.73
CA PRO A 229 4.85 -5.29 -15.86
C PRO A 229 5.44 -5.72 -14.52
N GLY A 230 6.26 -4.86 -13.92
CA GLY A 230 7.02 -5.19 -12.71
C GLY A 230 7.27 -4.02 -11.78
N TYR A 231 8.03 -4.28 -10.71
CA TYR A 231 8.28 -3.30 -9.66
C TYR A 231 9.22 -2.17 -10.13
N PRO A 232 8.76 -0.91 -10.23
CA PRO A 232 9.54 0.19 -10.83
C PRO A 232 10.83 0.49 -10.07
N GLU A 233 10.78 0.47 -8.74
CA GLU A 233 11.91 0.78 -7.88
C GLU A 233 13.04 -0.24 -8.03
N MET A 234 12.72 -1.52 -8.25
CA MET A 234 13.74 -2.54 -8.56
C MET A 234 14.39 -2.30 -9.91
N ARG A 235 13.60 -1.98 -10.95
CA ARG A 235 14.12 -1.65 -12.28
C ARG A 235 15.07 -0.43 -12.24
N GLU A 236 14.73 0.61 -11.49
CA GLU A 236 15.60 1.79 -11.30
C GLU A 236 16.93 1.40 -10.60
N LEU A 237 16.89 0.53 -9.58
CA LEU A 237 18.10 0.02 -8.92
C LEU A 237 19.02 -0.72 -9.90
N LEU A 238 18.45 -1.58 -10.75
CA LEU A 238 19.21 -2.32 -11.77
C LEU A 238 19.81 -1.41 -12.84
N GLN A 239 19.02 -0.46 -13.35
CA GLN A 239 19.48 0.51 -14.36
C GLN A 239 20.63 1.36 -13.84
N ARG A 240 20.59 1.76 -12.55
CA ARG A 240 21.69 2.49 -11.91
C ARG A 240 22.96 1.68 -11.74
N LYS A 241 22.82 0.37 -11.53
CA LYS A 241 23.96 -0.55 -11.51
C LYS A 241 24.52 -0.84 -12.90
N GLY A 242 23.81 -0.45 -13.96
CA GLY A 242 24.22 -0.71 -15.34
C GLY A 242 24.02 -2.17 -15.76
N ALA A 243 23.18 -2.92 -15.05
CA ALA A 243 22.91 -4.32 -15.33
C ALA A 243 22.19 -4.49 -16.68
N ASN A 244 22.40 -5.64 -17.33
CA ASN A 244 21.64 -6.02 -18.51
C ASN A 244 20.27 -6.57 -18.07
N ILE A 245 19.17 -5.88 -18.38
CA ILE A 245 17.84 -6.26 -17.89
C ILE A 245 17.07 -7.03 -18.96
N VAL A 246 16.56 -8.20 -18.59
CA VAL A 246 15.61 -8.98 -19.39
C VAL A 246 14.22 -8.81 -18.80
N TYR A 247 13.28 -8.32 -19.62
CA TYR A 247 11.88 -8.16 -19.24
C TYR A 247 11.12 -9.46 -19.53
N GLN A 248 10.55 -10.05 -18.48
CA GLN A 248 9.88 -11.35 -18.53
C GLN A 248 8.38 -11.19 -18.31
N ASP A 249 7.58 -11.70 -19.25
CA ASP A 249 6.13 -11.53 -19.22
C ASP A 249 5.50 -12.25 -18.03
N VAL A 250 4.33 -11.78 -17.60
CA VAL A 250 3.52 -12.37 -16.54
C VAL A 250 2.18 -12.81 -17.12
N ASP A 251 1.82 -14.08 -16.93
CA ASP A 251 0.51 -14.64 -17.28
C ASP A 251 -0.33 -14.93 -16.02
N ASP A 252 -1.48 -15.58 -16.19
CA ASP A 252 -2.41 -15.98 -15.11
C ASP A 252 -1.81 -16.93 -14.07
N LYS A 253 -0.59 -17.44 -14.29
CA LYS A 253 0.16 -18.33 -13.40
C LYS A 253 1.43 -17.68 -12.85
N GLY A 254 1.66 -16.40 -13.10
CA GLY A 254 2.83 -15.62 -12.67
C GLY A 254 3.85 -15.40 -13.79
N MET A 255 5.10 -15.10 -13.42
CA MET A 255 6.21 -14.92 -14.38
C MET A 255 6.34 -16.12 -15.31
N VAL A 256 6.36 -15.90 -16.62
CA VAL A 256 6.50 -16.94 -17.64
C VAL A 256 7.93 -17.52 -17.60
N ILE A 257 8.06 -18.84 -17.68
CA ILE A 257 9.36 -19.52 -17.73
C ILE A 257 9.63 -19.98 -19.16
N ASP A 258 10.51 -19.26 -19.86
CA ASP A 258 10.90 -19.58 -21.24
C ASP A 258 12.43 -19.46 -21.45
N THR A 259 12.88 -19.55 -22.71
CA THR A 259 14.31 -19.54 -23.05
C THR A 259 15.01 -18.20 -22.80
N ARG A 260 14.28 -17.08 -22.65
CA ARG A 260 14.86 -15.77 -22.30
C ARG A 260 15.62 -15.82 -20.98
N LEU A 261 15.20 -16.71 -20.06
CA LEU A 261 15.83 -16.88 -18.75
C LEU A 261 17.16 -17.66 -18.80
N ASN A 262 17.51 -18.31 -19.92
CA ASN A 262 18.67 -19.21 -19.99
C ASN A 262 20.02 -18.50 -19.73
N ASN A 263 20.13 -17.21 -20.05
CA ASN A 263 21.38 -16.46 -19.93
C ASN A 263 21.38 -15.46 -18.76
N CYS A 264 20.36 -15.52 -17.89
CA CYS A 264 20.26 -14.65 -16.72
C CYS A 264 21.02 -15.27 -15.55
N GLN A 265 21.75 -14.45 -14.78
CA GLN A 265 22.43 -14.90 -13.56
C GLN A 265 21.57 -14.61 -12.31
N VAL A 266 20.65 -13.66 -12.41
CA VAL A 266 19.72 -13.30 -11.33
C VAL A 266 18.31 -13.15 -11.88
N ILE A 267 17.31 -13.62 -11.14
CA ILE A 267 15.90 -13.42 -11.42
C ILE A 267 15.26 -12.71 -10.23
N TYR A 268 14.50 -11.66 -10.47
CA TYR A 268 13.68 -11.00 -9.45
C TYR A 268 12.20 -11.29 -9.72
N THR A 269 11.47 -11.76 -8.69
CA THR A 269 10.05 -12.11 -8.81
C THR A 269 9.27 -11.79 -7.54
N THR A 270 7.97 -11.53 -7.70
CA THR A 270 7.00 -11.28 -6.62
C THR A 270 5.93 -12.38 -6.57
N PRO A 271 6.28 -13.63 -6.21
CA PRO A 271 5.47 -14.80 -6.58
C PRO A 271 4.20 -14.97 -5.73
N SER A 272 4.12 -14.36 -4.55
CA SER A 272 2.94 -14.48 -3.68
C SER A 272 1.78 -13.64 -4.18
N HIS A 273 2.03 -12.39 -4.53
CA HIS A 273 1.10 -11.47 -5.17
C HIS A 273 1.92 -10.54 -6.06
N GLN A 274 1.83 -10.77 -7.37
CA GLN A 274 2.68 -10.11 -8.35
C GLN A 274 2.46 -8.60 -8.34
N THR A 275 3.53 -7.81 -8.39
CA THR A 275 3.40 -6.35 -8.52
C THR A 275 3.53 -5.92 -9.96
N PRO A 276 2.50 -5.35 -10.60
CA PRO A 276 1.29 -4.76 -10.00
C PRO A 276 0.01 -5.60 -10.07
N THR A 277 0.02 -6.75 -10.74
CA THR A 277 -1.21 -7.45 -11.19
C THR A 277 -1.96 -8.21 -10.09
N SER A 278 -1.32 -8.40 -8.94
CA SER A 278 -1.77 -9.23 -7.81
C SER A 278 -1.98 -10.72 -8.15
N ILE A 279 -1.49 -11.17 -9.32
CA ILE A 279 -1.50 -12.58 -9.71
C ILE A 279 -0.63 -13.40 -8.75
N THR A 280 -1.14 -14.54 -8.29
CA THR A 280 -0.38 -15.47 -7.45
C THR A 280 0.31 -16.50 -8.34
N MET A 281 1.63 -16.62 -8.22
CA MET A 281 2.39 -17.63 -8.97
C MET A 281 1.98 -19.04 -8.53
N SER A 282 1.53 -19.85 -9.48
CA SER A 282 1.07 -21.22 -9.23
C SER A 282 2.19 -22.15 -8.73
N MET A 283 1.84 -23.22 -8.01
CA MET A 283 2.84 -24.20 -7.56
C MET A 283 3.64 -24.82 -8.70
N ALA A 284 2.99 -25.19 -9.81
CA ALA A 284 3.70 -25.73 -10.98
C ALA A 284 4.72 -24.73 -11.52
N ARG A 285 4.36 -23.43 -11.59
CA ARG A 285 5.26 -22.37 -12.06
C ARG A 285 6.44 -22.14 -11.10
N ARG A 286 6.22 -22.26 -9.79
CA ARG A 286 7.27 -22.20 -8.76
C ARG A 286 8.27 -23.36 -8.91
N ASP A 287 7.77 -24.58 -9.12
CA ASP A 287 8.60 -25.76 -9.34
C ASP A 287 9.43 -25.62 -10.62
N ASP A 288 8.81 -25.18 -11.73
CA ASP A 288 9.49 -24.93 -13.01
C ASP A 288 10.62 -23.89 -12.87
N LEU A 289 10.38 -22.80 -12.14
CA LEU A 289 11.37 -21.75 -11.90
C LEU A 289 12.57 -22.29 -11.09
N LEU A 290 12.33 -23.07 -10.03
CA LEU A 290 13.38 -23.65 -9.21
C LEU A 290 14.20 -24.70 -9.96
N LEU A 291 13.54 -25.55 -10.76
CA LEU A 291 14.22 -26.50 -11.64
C LEU A 291 15.13 -25.77 -12.63
N LYS A 292 14.62 -24.72 -13.27
CA LYS A 292 15.42 -23.92 -14.21
C LYS A 292 16.59 -23.20 -13.52
N ALA A 293 16.41 -22.73 -12.28
CA ALA A 293 17.47 -22.12 -11.48
C ALA A 293 18.62 -23.09 -11.22
N LYS A 294 18.27 -24.37 -10.97
CA LYS A 294 19.25 -25.44 -10.81
C LYS A 294 19.98 -25.76 -12.12
N GLU A 295 19.25 -25.81 -13.24
CA GLU A 295 19.83 -26.14 -14.56
C GLU A 295 20.76 -25.05 -15.10
N GLN A 296 20.41 -23.78 -14.91
CA GLN A 296 21.12 -22.63 -15.48
C GLN A 296 22.01 -21.90 -14.46
N ASP A 297 22.06 -22.38 -13.22
CA ASP A 297 22.88 -21.84 -12.13
C ASP A 297 22.60 -20.36 -11.78
N PHE A 298 21.34 -19.92 -11.82
CA PHE A 298 20.98 -18.55 -11.45
C PHE A 298 20.47 -18.42 -10.01
N LEU A 299 20.58 -17.21 -9.47
CA LEU A 299 20.03 -16.79 -8.17
C LEU A 299 18.61 -16.24 -8.34
N ILE A 300 17.72 -16.50 -7.40
CA ILE A 300 16.38 -15.91 -7.36
C ILE A 300 16.30 -14.93 -6.19
N ILE A 301 15.87 -13.71 -6.45
CA ILE A 301 15.45 -12.73 -5.44
C ILE A 301 13.92 -12.82 -5.36
N GLU A 302 13.41 -13.41 -4.28
CA GLU A 302 11.98 -13.48 -3.97
C GLU A 302 11.61 -12.28 -3.09
N ASP A 303 10.88 -11.32 -3.64
CA ASP A 303 10.28 -10.21 -2.86
C ASP A 303 8.85 -10.58 -2.45
N ASP A 304 8.68 -10.86 -1.16
CA ASP A 304 7.45 -11.35 -0.57
C ASP A 304 6.89 -10.36 0.46
N PHE A 305 6.50 -9.18 -0.01
CA PHE A 305 6.02 -8.09 0.84
C PHE A 305 4.52 -8.17 1.18
N GLU A 306 3.75 -9.06 0.54
CA GLU A 306 2.28 -9.09 0.61
C GLU A 306 1.67 -10.45 0.97
N PHE A 307 2.47 -11.43 1.37
CA PHE A 307 2.04 -12.81 1.63
C PHE A 307 0.83 -12.98 2.56
N GLU A 308 0.61 -12.03 3.46
CA GLU A 308 -0.47 -12.08 4.46
C GLU A 308 -1.86 -11.76 3.86
N SER A 309 -1.91 -11.34 2.59
CA SER A 309 -3.13 -10.90 1.89
C SER A 309 -3.74 -12.00 1.00
N ASN A 310 -3.54 -13.27 1.33
CA ASN A 310 -4.28 -14.36 0.69
C ASN A 310 -5.70 -14.43 1.27
N PHE A 311 -6.70 -14.13 0.42
CA PHE A 311 -8.10 -14.10 0.82
C PHE A 311 -8.85 -15.37 0.43
N LEU A 312 -8.50 -15.95 -0.73
CA LEU A 312 -9.07 -17.18 -1.23
C LEU A 312 -8.05 -18.31 -1.07
N GLY A 313 -8.45 -19.40 -0.40
CA GLY A 313 -7.60 -20.59 -0.24
C GLY A 313 -6.49 -20.47 0.81
N GLN A 314 -5.55 -21.42 0.75
CA GLN A 314 -4.35 -21.44 1.60
C GLN A 314 -3.21 -20.76 0.85
N PRO A 315 -2.38 -19.95 1.53
CA PRO A 315 -1.23 -19.31 0.88
C PRO A 315 -0.23 -20.36 0.39
N HIS A 316 0.28 -20.19 -0.82
CA HIS A 316 1.38 -21.02 -1.33
C HIS A 316 2.66 -20.80 -0.51
N PRO A 317 3.49 -21.83 -0.27
CA PRO A 317 4.80 -21.68 0.35
C PRO A 317 5.71 -20.74 -0.45
N ALA A 318 6.63 -20.06 0.23
CA ALA A 318 7.64 -19.21 -0.44
C ALA A 318 8.59 -20.06 -1.30
N LEU A 319 9.13 -19.52 -2.39
CA LEU A 319 10.16 -20.19 -3.20
C LEU A 319 11.35 -20.63 -2.33
N ARG A 320 11.76 -19.77 -1.38
CA ARG A 320 12.83 -20.08 -0.42
C ARG A 320 12.59 -21.34 0.41
N SER A 321 11.32 -21.66 0.71
CA SER A 321 10.97 -22.86 1.47
C SER A 321 11.06 -24.15 0.66
N LEU A 322 10.91 -24.03 -0.66
CA LEU A 322 10.96 -25.15 -1.61
C LEU A 322 12.39 -25.37 -2.15
N ASP A 323 13.23 -24.36 -2.05
CA ASP A 323 14.63 -24.37 -2.50
C ASP A 323 15.52 -25.27 -1.63
N GLY A 324 16.02 -26.34 -2.24
CA GLY A 324 17.01 -27.25 -1.64
C GLY A 324 18.47 -26.94 -1.98
N ASP A 325 18.75 -25.98 -2.86
CA ASP A 325 20.09 -25.72 -3.41
C ASP A 325 20.66 -24.34 -2.97
N ASN A 326 19.97 -23.63 -2.05
CA ASN A 326 20.36 -22.31 -1.53
C ASN A 326 20.50 -21.22 -2.61
N ARG A 327 19.59 -21.23 -3.58
CA ARG A 327 19.53 -20.30 -4.72
C ARG A 327 18.56 -19.14 -4.52
N VAL A 328 17.73 -19.19 -3.47
CA VAL A 328 16.72 -18.14 -3.23
C VAL A 328 17.17 -17.20 -2.10
N VAL A 329 17.21 -15.90 -2.40
CA VAL A 329 17.30 -14.81 -1.44
C VAL A 329 15.89 -14.29 -1.20
N TYR A 330 15.34 -14.56 -0.02
CA TYR A 330 14.01 -14.13 0.37
C TYR A 330 14.04 -12.76 1.03
N ILE A 331 13.19 -11.86 0.58
CA ILE A 331 13.02 -10.51 1.13
C ILE A 331 11.57 -10.36 1.59
N SER A 332 11.38 -9.80 2.78
CA SER A 332 10.04 -9.49 3.26
C SER A 332 10.08 -8.36 4.30
N CYS A 333 8.90 -7.91 4.70
CA CYS A 333 8.72 -6.97 5.79
C CYS A 333 7.47 -7.31 6.59
N LEU A 334 7.33 -6.67 7.75
CA LEU A 334 6.06 -6.68 8.46
C LEU A 334 5.00 -5.92 7.64
N SER A 335 3.72 -6.21 7.90
CA SER A 335 2.56 -5.58 7.27
C SER A 335 2.78 -4.10 6.90
N LYS A 336 2.41 -3.71 5.66
CA LYS A 336 2.51 -2.34 5.12
C LYS A 336 1.88 -1.29 6.06
N VAL A 337 0.84 -1.66 6.81
CA VAL A 337 0.19 -0.77 7.80
C VAL A 337 1.16 -0.39 8.92
N LEU A 338 1.97 -1.33 9.41
CA LEU A 338 3.00 -1.09 10.42
C LEU A 338 4.28 -0.48 9.81
N ALA A 339 4.62 -0.88 8.58
CA ALA A 339 5.83 -0.44 7.89
C ALA A 339 5.90 1.09 7.72
N SER A 340 4.76 1.75 7.62
CA SER A 340 4.64 3.21 7.47
C SER A 340 5.30 4.05 8.57
N GLY A 341 5.42 3.51 9.78
CA GLY A 341 6.05 4.18 10.93
C GLY A 341 7.23 3.43 11.55
N ILE A 342 7.33 2.12 11.32
CA ILE A 342 8.32 1.25 11.98
C ILE A 342 9.48 0.88 11.05
N GLN A 343 9.20 0.70 9.76
CA GLN A 343 10.16 0.35 8.70
C GLN A 343 11.11 -0.80 9.09
N ILE A 344 10.57 -1.97 9.46
CA ILE A 344 11.36 -3.19 9.69
C ILE A 344 11.11 -4.20 8.57
N GLY A 345 12.17 -4.50 7.83
CA GLY A 345 12.24 -5.57 6.84
C GLY A 345 13.27 -6.61 7.26
N PHE A 346 13.39 -7.69 6.50
CA PHE A 346 14.44 -8.68 6.69
C PHE A 346 14.74 -9.45 5.40
N ILE A 347 15.97 -9.96 5.33
CA ILE A 347 16.45 -10.87 4.30
C ILE A 347 16.66 -12.23 4.94
N VAL A 348 16.25 -13.30 4.26
CA VAL A 348 16.62 -14.68 4.58
C VAL A 348 17.39 -15.29 3.42
N ALA A 349 18.63 -15.71 3.68
CA ALA A 349 19.51 -16.28 2.66
C ALA A 349 20.55 -17.19 3.34
N GLU A 350 21.35 -17.88 2.52
CA GLU A 350 22.50 -18.64 2.99
C GLU A 350 23.44 -17.77 3.86
N LYS A 351 24.04 -18.39 4.88
CA LYS A 351 24.85 -17.71 5.91
C LYS A 351 25.98 -16.83 5.34
N GLY A 352 26.68 -17.30 4.32
CA GLY A 352 27.72 -16.56 3.61
C GLY A 352 27.17 -15.28 2.98
N VAL A 353 26.02 -15.36 2.31
CA VAL A 353 25.31 -14.20 1.76
C VAL A 353 24.98 -13.18 2.87
N ILE A 354 24.39 -13.62 3.97
CA ILE A 354 24.04 -12.75 5.11
C ILE A 354 25.30 -12.11 5.73
N THR A 355 26.41 -12.83 5.76
CA THR A 355 27.69 -12.32 6.25
C THR A 355 28.21 -11.16 5.40
N GLU A 356 28.15 -11.27 4.07
CA GLU A 356 28.55 -10.19 3.17
C GLU A 356 27.57 -9.02 3.21
N LEU A 357 26.25 -9.28 3.24
CA LEU A 357 25.24 -8.23 3.37
C LEU A 357 25.40 -7.42 4.67
N LYS A 358 25.81 -8.04 5.78
CA LYS A 358 26.14 -7.32 7.03
C LYS A 358 27.33 -6.37 6.87
N LYS A 359 28.34 -6.74 6.08
CA LYS A 359 29.48 -5.87 5.77
C LYS A 359 29.04 -4.67 4.93
N LEU A 360 28.25 -4.91 3.89
CA LEU A 360 27.69 -3.84 3.04
C LEU A 360 26.80 -2.90 3.83
N ARG A 361 25.87 -3.44 4.63
CA ARG A 361 24.98 -2.65 5.50
C ARG A 361 25.80 -1.70 6.37
N LYS A 362 26.87 -2.19 7.02
CA LYS A 362 27.75 -1.41 7.90
C LYS A 362 28.35 -0.16 7.24
N MET A 363 28.52 -0.15 5.92
CA MET A 363 29.00 1.03 5.18
C MET A 363 27.96 2.15 5.12
N ILE A 364 26.66 1.80 5.14
CA ILE A 364 25.53 2.73 5.12
C ILE A 364 25.06 3.05 6.55
N MET A 365 24.92 2.02 7.39
CA MET A 365 24.53 2.11 8.79
C MET A 365 24.90 0.85 9.57
N ARG A 366 25.10 0.94 10.88
CA ARG A 366 25.51 -0.22 11.69
C ARG A 366 24.45 -1.33 11.70
N HIS A 367 23.25 -0.99 12.16
CA HIS A 367 22.05 -1.83 12.18
C HIS A 367 20.82 -0.92 12.30
N PRO A 368 19.61 -1.41 11.97
CA PRO A 368 18.36 -0.72 12.31
C PRO A 368 18.28 -0.43 13.82
N PRO A 369 17.64 0.66 14.29
CA PRO A 369 17.63 1.03 15.71
C PRO A 369 17.16 -0.12 16.62
N LEU A 370 17.96 -0.54 17.62
CA LEU A 370 17.62 -1.77 18.37
C LEU A 370 16.42 -1.58 19.30
N ASN A 371 16.12 -0.36 19.77
CA ASN A 371 14.85 -0.10 20.46
C ASN A 371 13.64 -0.41 19.58
N ASN A 372 13.70 -0.08 18.29
CA ASN A 372 12.63 -0.41 17.35
C ASN A 372 12.59 -1.92 17.12
N GLN A 373 13.74 -2.57 16.93
CA GLN A 373 13.81 -4.02 16.80
C GLN A 373 13.24 -4.73 18.04
N ARG A 374 13.60 -4.28 19.24
CA ARG A 374 13.12 -4.80 20.53
C ARG A 374 11.63 -4.54 20.75
N ALA A 375 11.13 -3.37 20.35
CA ALA A 375 9.69 -3.06 20.38
C ALA A 375 8.91 -4.02 19.48
N VAL A 376 9.40 -4.27 18.26
CA VAL A 376 8.81 -5.29 17.38
C VAL A 376 8.89 -6.68 18.00
N ALA A 377 10.02 -7.06 18.62
CA ALA A 377 10.14 -8.33 19.31
C ALA A 377 9.09 -8.48 20.43
N TYR A 378 8.79 -7.42 21.19
CA TYR A 378 7.69 -7.43 22.15
C TYR A 378 6.31 -7.51 21.50
N PHE A 379 6.11 -6.80 20.39
CA PHE A 379 4.86 -6.82 19.65
C PHE A 379 4.53 -8.22 19.10
N LEU A 380 5.56 -8.95 18.64
CA LEU A 380 5.46 -10.35 18.23
C LEU A 380 5.32 -11.30 19.43
N SER A 381 6.15 -11.13 20.47
CA SER A 381 6.19 -12.04 21.63
C SER A 381 4.86 -12.06 22.40
N LEU A 382 4.21 -10.90 22.54
CA LEU A 382 2.93 -10.73 23.23
C LEU A 382 1.70 -11.11 22.37
N GLY A 383 1.90 -11.55 21.12
CA GLY A 383 0.80 -11.93 20.21
C GLY A 383 -0.01 -10.76 19.65
N TYR A 384 0.47 -9.52 19.83
CA TYR A 384 -0.23 -8.34 19.30
C TYR A 384 -0.25 -8.33 17.78
N TYR A 385 0.84 -8.76 17.14
CA TYR A 385 0.89 -8.90 15.69
C TYR A 385 -0.15 -9.87 15.16
N ASP A 386 -0.33 -11.03 15.81
CA ASP A 386 -1.29 -12.04 15.35
C ASP A 386 -2.72 -11.53 15.44
N ALA A 387 -3.09 -10.94 16.57
CA ALA A 387 -4.40 -10.34 16.77
C ALA A 387 -4.66 -9.20 15.76
N PHE A 388 -3.63 -8.36 15.53
CA PHE A 388 -3.67 -7.28 14.57
C PHE A 388 -3.88 -7.79 13.12
N MET A 389 -3.12 -8.80 12.71
CA MET A 389 -3.22 -9.39 11.37
C MET A 389 -4.55 -10.08 11.14
N MET A 390 -5.11 -10.78 12.14
CA MET A 390 -6.46 -11.34 12.04
C MET A 390 -7.52 -10.26 11.79
N GLN A 391 -7.40 -9.11 12.45
CA GLN A 391 -8.32 -7.99 12.25
C GLN A 391 -8.15 -7.33 10.89
N LEU A 392 -6.90 -7.13 10.45
CA LEU A 392 -6.60 -6.59 9.13
C LEU A 392 -7.12 -7.50 8.02
N HIS A 393 -6.84 -8.80 8.09
CA HIS A 393 -7.31 -9.79 7.12
C HIS A 393 -8.83 -9.73 6.96
N LYS A 394 -9.58 -9.75 8.06
CA LYS A 394 -11.05 -9.63 8.03
C LYS A 394 -11.52 -8.32 7.37
N ARG A 395 -10.87 -7.19 7.68
CA ARG A 395 -11.24 -5.87 7.13
C ARG A 395 -10.92 -5.79 5.64
N PHE A 396 -9.72 -6.18 5.25
CA PHE A 396 -9.28 -6.14 3.86
C PHE A 396 -10.04 -7.15 3.01
N PHE A 397 -10.32 -8.35 3.51
CA PHE A 397 -11.16 -9.30 2.79
C PHE A 397 -12.55 -8.73 2.49
N LYS A 398 -13.19 -8.07 3.47
CA LYS A 398 -14.49 -7.42 3.26
C LYS A 398 -14.41 -6.32 2.19
N ARG A 399 -13.36 -5.49 2.23
CA ARG A 399 -13.14 -4.41 1.25
C ARG A 399 -12.86 -4.97 -0.15
N TRP A 400 -12.01 -5.99 -0.23
CA TRP A 400 -11.65 -6.72 -1.44
C TRP A 400 -12.88 -7.31 -2.11
N LEU A 401 -13.74 -8.00 -1.34
CA LEU A 401 -14.99 -8.57 -1.81
C LEU A 401 -15.96 -7.48 -2.26
N THR A 402 -16.12 -6.41 -1.46
CA THR A 402 -17.01 -5.29 -1.80
C THR A 402 -16.60 -4.62 -3.12
N LEU A 403 -15.29 -4.45 -3.37
CA LEU A 403 -14.77 -3.90 -4.61
C LEU A 403 -15.02 -4.86 -5.79
N ARG A 404 -14.73 -6.16 -5.63
CA ARG A 404 -15.03 -7.21 -6.61
C ARG A 404 -16.49 -7.17 -7.06
N GLU A 405 -17.39 -7.18 -6.09
CA GLU A 405 -18.83 -7.20 -6.32
C GLU A 405 -19.28 -5.91 -7.00
N ALA A 406 -18.78 -4.76 -6.55
CA ALA A 406 -19.13 -3.48 -7.14
C ALA A 406 -18.70 -3.42 -8.61
N LEU A 407 -17.47 -3.82 -8.94
CA LEU A 407 -16.99 -3.88 -10.32
C LEU A 407 -17.84 -4.84 -11.17
N ASN A 408 -18.15 -6.03 -10.64
CA ASN A 408 -18.99 -7.01 -11.33
C ASN A 408 -20.44 -6.51 -11.57
N ILE A 409 -20.96 -5.65 -10.68
CA ILE A 409 -22.35 -5.17 -10.74
C ILE A 409 -22.49 -3.91 -11.59
N TYR A 410 -21.50 -3.01 -11.54
CA TYR A 410 -21.55 -1.73 -12.22
C TYR A 410 -20.84 -1.73 -13.58
N LEU A 411 -19.86 -2.60 -13.79
CA LEU A 411 -19.11 -2.74 -15.04
C LEU A 411 -19.04 -4.19 -15.57
N PRO A 412 -20.13 -4.98 -15.53
CA PRO A 412 -20.12 -6.42 -15.81
C PRO A 412 -19.53 -6.85 -17.16
N ASN A 413 -19.64 -6.00 -18.19
CA ASN A 413 -19.14 -6.27 -19.54
C ASN A 413 -17.99 -5.33 -19.95
N SER A 414 -17.66 -4.35 -19.10
CA SER A 414 -16.75 -3.27 -19.44
C SER A 414 -15.36 -3.50 -18.87
N VAL A 415 -15.23 -4.36 -17.85
CA VAL A 415 -13.94 -4.59 -17.18
C VAL A 415 -13.64 -6.06 -16.95
N ASN A 416 -12.35 -6.38 -16.92
CA ASN A 416 -11.81 -7.67 -16.50
C ASN A 416 -10.79 -7.44 -15.37
N THR A 417 -10.92 -8.19 -14.28
CA THR A 417 -10.03 -8.11 -13.13
C THR A 417 -9.04 -9.27 -13.01
N GLY A 418 -9.10 -10.26 -13.91
CA GLY A 418 -8.32 -11.48 -13.86
C GLY A 418 -8.69 -12.42 -12.69
N PRO A 419 -8.06 -13.61 -12.61
CA PRO A 419 -8.32 -14.62 -11.59
C PRO A 419 -7.56 -14.32 -10.28
N ILE A 420 -7.72 -13.12 -9.74
CA ILE A 420 -7.00 -12.69 -8.53
C ILE A 420 -7.53 -13.43 -7.29
N GLU A 421 -6.64 -14.09 -6.54
CA GLU A 421 -6.97 -14.82 -5.30
C GLU A 421 -6.67 -14.03 -4.01
N GLY A 422 -5.98 -12.89 -4.10
CA GLY A 422 -5.57 -12.08 -2.95
C GLY A 422 -4.90 -10.76 -3.32
N GLY A 423 -4.03 -10.26 -2.46
CA GLY A 423 -3.38 -8.95 -2.61
C GLY A 423 -4.26 -7.79 -2.14
N THR A 424 -3.72 -6.58 -2.17
CA THR A 424 -4.40 -5.38 -1.64
C THR A 424 -4.92 -4.44 -2.74
N ALA A 425 -4.88 -4.88 -3.99
CA ALA A 425 -5.36 -4.11 -5.13
C ALA A 425 -5.93 -5.02 -6.21
N TYR A 426 -6.75 -4.44 -7.08
CA TYR A 426 -7.16 -5.05 -8.34
C TYR A 426 -6.44 -4.36 -9.49
N TRP A 427 -5.87 -5.17 -10.38
CA TRP A 427 -5.57 -4.75 -11.74
C TRP A 427 -6.81 -4.90 -12.60
N ILE A 428 -7.16 -3.87 -13.34
CA ILE A 428 -8.43 -3.81 -14.07
C ILE A 428 -8.13 -3.42 -15.51
N THR A 429 -8.50 -4.29 -16.44
CA THR A 429 -8.50 -4.01 -17.88
C THR A 429 -9.88 -3.50 -18.25
N GLY A 430 -9.98 -2.25 -18.71
CA GLY A 430 -11.21 -1.65 -19.20
C GLY A 430 -11.43 -1.88 -20.70
N PRO A 431 -12.42 -1.20 -21.32
CA PRO A 431 -12.68 -1.28 -22.76
C PRO A 431 -11.46 -0.86 -23.57
N GLU A 432 -11.24 -1.44 -24.76
CA GLU A 432 -10.05 -1.16 -25.58
C GLU A 432 -9.86 0.34 -25.92
N GLN A 433 -10.96 1.08 -26.01
CA GLN A 433 -10.96 2.52 -26.35
C GLN A 433 -10.74 3.42 -25.14
N LEU A 434 -10.72 2.86 -23.92
CA LEU A 434 -10.49 3.62 -22.70
C LEU A 434 -9.02 3.98 -22.57
N ASP A 435 -8.72 5.25 -22.34
CA ASP A 435 -7.41 5.70 -21.88
C ASP A 435 -7.41 5.74 -20.34
N GLY A 436 -6.65 4.84 -19.71
CA GLY A 436 -6.55 4.70 -18.27
C GLY A 436 -5.91 5.91 -17.58
N GLU A 437 -5.00 6.63 -18.24
CA GLU A 437 -4.39 7.83 -17.68
C GLU A 437 -5.35 9.02 -17.77
N TYR A 438 -6.08 9.15 -18.88
CA TYR A 438 -7.15 10.14 -19.00
C TYR A 438 -8.31 9.86 -18.03
N LEU A 439 -8.68 8.59 -17.85
CA LEU A 439 -9.65 8.17 -16.83
C LEU A 439 -9.16 8.60 -15.44
N ARG A 440 -7.89 8.37 -15.11
CA ARG A 440 -7.31 8.75 -13.82
C ARG A 440 -7.41 10.25 -13.57
N GLU A 441 -7.10 11.07 -14.58
CA GLU A 441 -7.25 12.53 -14.50
C GLU A 441 -8.71 12.92 -14.22
N LYS A 442 -9.65 12.44 -15.03
CA LYS A 442 -11.08 12.75 -14.87
C LYS A 442 -11.72 12.19 -13.61
N ALA A 443 -11.29 11.02 -13.17
CA ALA A 443 -11.71 10.43 -11.90
C ALA A 443 -11.30 11.34 -10.73
N SER A 444 -10.09 11.93 -10.79
CA SER A 444 -9.60 12.82 -9.74
C SER A 444 -10.44 14.11 -9.62
N GLU A 445 -10.94 14.64 -10.75
CA GLU A 445 -11.83 15.82 -10.77
C GLU A 445 -13.15 15.57 -10.01
N ILE A 446 -13.62 14.32 -9.96
CA ILE A 446 -14.83 13.91 -9.24
C ILE A 446 -14.54 13.27 -7.86
N GLY A 447 -13.30 13.39 -7.37
CA GLY A 447 -12.91 12.95 -6.03
C GLY A 447 -12.53 11.47 -5.91
N ILE A 448 -12.26 10.79 -7.03
CA ILE A 448 -11.82 9.39 -7.07
C ILE A 448 -10.34 9.33 -7.45
N LEU A 449 -9.53 8.65 -6.64
CA LEU A 449 -8.13 8.38 -7.02
C LEU A 449 -7.96 6.91 -7.37
N ILE A 450 -7.34 6.66 -8.52
CA ILE A 450 -6.89 5.35 -8.98
C ILE A 450 -5.40 5.43 -9.35
N GLU A 451 -4.70 4.31 -9.32
CA GLU A 451 -3.25 4.27 -9.56
C GLU A 451 -2.90 4.24 -11.06
N PRO A 452 -1.83 4.96 -11.46
CA PRO A 452 -1.34 4.91 -12.84
C PRO A 452 -0.64 3.57 -13.10
N VAL A 453 -0.92 2.95 -14.25
CA VAL A 453 -0.35 1.65 -14.63
C VAL A 453 0.94 1.76 -15.44
N ASN A 454 1.11 2.84 -16.19
CA ASN A 454 2.25 3.06 -17.10
C ASN A 454 3.61 2.93 -16.39
N ARG A 455 3.69 3.36 -15.13
CA ARG A 455 4.92 3.30 -14.33
C ARG A 455 5.45 1.88 -14.14
N TYR A 456 4.58 0.87 -14.18
CA TYR A 456 4.96 -0.53 -13.98
C TYR A 456 5.57 -1.17 -15.22
N PHE A 457 5.44 -0.54 -16.39
CA PHE A 457 6.05 -1.00 -17.62
C PHE A 457 7.41 -0.34 -17.87
N ALA A 458 8.34 -1.11 -18.42
CA ALA A 458 9.58 -0.58 -18.99
C ALA A 458 9.39 -0.05 -20.40
N SER A 459 8.50 -0.69 -21.18
CA SER A 459 8.14 -0.27 -22.53
C SER A 459 7.20 0.95 -22.52
N GLN A 460 7.31 1.79 -23.56
CA GLN A 460 6.29 2.81 -23.85
C GLN A 460 5.06 2.22 -24.54
N ASP A 461 5.20 1.04 -25.13
CA ASP A 461 4.11 0.24 -25.67
C ASP A 461 3.56 -0.66 -24.55
N TYR A 462 2.45 -0.22 -23.96
CA TYR A 462 1.77 -0.90 -22.84
C TYR A 462 0.24 -0.84 -23.01
N PRO A 463 -0.54 -1.71 -22.35
CA PRO A 463 -1.99 -1.69 -22.41
C PRO A 463 -2.56 -0.40 -21.78
N GLY A 464 -2.93 0.56 -22.63
CA GLY A 464 -3.40 1.89 -22.22
C GLY A 464 -4.75 1.89 -21.51
N ASN A 465 -5.54 0.83 -21.66
CA ASN A 465 -6.88 0.66 -21.09
C ASN A 465 -6.88 0.06 -19.68
N CYS A 466 -5.72 -0.06 -19.03
CA CYS A 466 -5.61 -0.62 -17.69
C CYS A 466 -5.58 0.46 -16.61
N PHE A 467 -6.11 0.14 -15.44
CA PHE A 467 -5.98 0.94 -14.22
C PHE A 467 -5.94 0.03 -12.98
N ARG A 468 -5.45 0.57 -11.86
CA ARG A 468 -5.32 -0.20 -10.60
C ARG A 468 -6.06 0.47 -9.46
N MET A 469 -6.76 -0.34 -8.65
CA MET A 469 -7.59 0.12 -7.53
C MET A 469 -7.20 -0.60 -6.23
N GLY A 470 -6.60 0.13 -5.30
CA GLY A 470 -6.24 -0.37 -3.97
C GLY A 470 -7.39 -0.33 -2.96
N ILE A 471 -7.35 -1.23 -1.96
CA ILE A 471 -8.39 -1.35 -0.91
C ILE A 471 -7.93 -0.90 0.49
N THR A 472 -6.67 -0.49 0.63
CA THR A 472 -6.07 -0.21 1.95
C THR A 472 -6.43 1.19 2.48
N SER A 473 -6.62 2.15 1.58
CA SER A 473 -6.73 3.59 1.88
C SER A 473 -8.13 4.10 2.21
N LEU A 474 -9.18 3.31 1.94
CA LEU A 474 -10.57 3.75 2.10
C LEU A 474 -11.44 2.79 2.92
N PRO A 475 -12.43 3.30 3.67
CA PRO A 475 -13.37 2.47 4.42
C PRO A 475 -14.34 1.72 3.50
N ASN A 476 -14.87 0.60 3.98
CA ASN A 476 -15.68 -0.33 3.18
C ASN A 476 -16.95 0.33 2.62
N GLU A 477 -17.54 1.22 3.40
CA GLU A 477 -18.82 1.89 3.13
C GLU A 477 -18.74 2.82 1.92
N ARG A 478 -17.54 3.30 1.58
CA ARG A 478 -17.31 4.21 0.44
C ARG A 478 -16.97 3.52 -0.87
N ILE A 479 -16.60 2.23 -0.83
CA ILE A 479 -16.17 1.48 -2.01
C ILE A 479 -17.27 1.46 -3.07
N ARG A 480 -18.48 1.07 -2.68
CA ARG A 480 -19.60 0.91 -3.60
C ARG A 480 -19.97 2.21 -4.31
N GLU A 481 -20.07 3.31 -3.56
CA GLU A 481 -20.40 4.62 -4.14
C GLU A 481 -19.29 5.11 -5.08
N GLY A 482 -18.01 4.94 -4.69
CA GLY A 482 -16.87 5.30 -5.53
C GLY A 482 -16.84 4.52 -6.85
N VAL A 483 -17.08 3.20 -6.80
CA VAL A 483 -17.15 2.37 -8.02
C VAL A 483 -18.34 2.73 -8.89
N CYS A 484 -19.50 3.04 -8.30
CA CYS A 484 -20.67 3.48 -9.07
C CYS A 484 -20.37 4.76 -9.87
N LYS A 485 -19.75 5.76 -9.24
CA LYS A 485 -19.36 7.02 -9.90
C LYS A 485 -18.28 6.79 -10.96
N LEU A 486 -17.32 5.92 -10.69
CA LEU A 486 -16.29 5.54 -11.67
C LEU A 486 -16.91 4.86 -12.89
N ALA A 487 -17.89 3.97 -12.67
CA ALA A 487 -18.59 3.30 -13.75
C ALA A 487 -19.34 4.30 -14.64
N GLU A 488 -20.06 5.25 -14.05
CA GLU A 488 -20.71 6.33 -14.81
C GLU A 488 -19.72 7.14 -15.65
N LEU A 489 -18.53 7.42 -15.11
CA LEU A 489 -17.47 8.11 -15.85
C LEU A 489 -16.94 7.26 -17.00
N ILE A 490 -16.67 5.97 -16.80
CA ILE A 490 -16.20 5.06 -17.85
C ILE A 490 -17.22 4.99 -18.99
N HIS A 491 -18.51 4.83 -18.67
CA HIS A 491 -19.59 4.83 -19.66
C HIS A 491 -19.65 6.17 -20.43
N GLN A 492 -19.44 7.31 -19.75
CA GLN A 492 -19.39 8.61 -20.43
C GLN A 492 -18.19 8.73 -21.38
N LEU A 493 -17.02 8.27 -20.96
CA LEU A 493 -15.79 8.35 -21.77
C LEU A 493 -15.80 7.39 -22.96
N THR A 494 -16.58 6.32 -22.88
CA THR A 494 -16.67 5.28 -23.94
C THR A 494 -18.01 5.30 -24.69
N ALA A 495 -18.89 6.26 -24.41
CA ALA A 495 -20.27 6.33 -24.89
C ALA A 495 -20.46 6.28 -26.42
N GLU A 496 -19.44 6.66 -27.19
CA GLU A 496 -19.45 6.61 -28.65
C GLU A 496 -19.23 5.20 -29.21
N PHE A 497 -18.58 4.33 -28.41
CA PHE A 497 -18.25 2.95 -28.76
C PHE A 497 -19.20 1.92 -28.14
N GLU A 498 -20.01 2.34 -27.16
CA GLU A 498 -20.97 1.45 -26.50
C GLU A 498 -22.16 1.09 -27.41
N GLU A 499 -22.55 -0.18 -27.36
CA GLU A 499 -23.81 -0.65 -27.95
C GLU A 499 -24.98 -0.06 -27.16
N LYS A 500 -25.89 0.61 -27.87
CA LYS A 500 -27.11 1.21 -27.33
C LYS A 500 -28.32 0.46 -27.85
N LEU A 501 -29.43 0.54 -27.12
CA LEU A 501 -30.67 -0.13 -27.53
C LEU A 501 -31.09 0.22 -28.97
N SER A 502 -30.80 1.44 -29.44
CA SER A 502 -31.18 1.92 -30.77
C SER A 502 -30.31 1.39 -31.92
N ASN A 503 -29.08 0.94 -31.65
CA ASN A 503 -28.15 0.43 -32.68
C ASN A 503 -27.78 -1.05 -32.47
N ALA A 504 -28.30 -1.68 -31.43
CA ALA A 504 -28.04 -3.06 -31.09
C ALA A 504 -28.59 -4.02 -32.14
N LYS A 505 -27.78 -5.03 -32.48
CA LYS A 505 -28.20 -6.12 -33.36
C LYS A 505 -29.16 -7.05 -32.61
N GLY A 506 -30.23 -7.46 -33.28
CA GLY A 506 -31.23 -8.40 -32.76
C GLY A 506 -32.64 -7.82 -32.69
N ARG A 507 -33.54 -8.53 -32.02
CA ARG A 507 -34.95 -8.15 -31.84
C ARG A 507 -35.22 -7.75 -30.39
N LEU A 508 -35.71 -6.52 -30.20
CA LEU A 508 -36.27 -6.07 -28.92
C LEU A 508 -37.52 -6.87 -28.58
N LEU A 509 -37.55 -7.46 -27.38
CA LEU A 509 -38.64 -8.30 -26.93
C LEU A 509 -39.80 -7.46 -26.37
N SER A 510 -41.02 -7.78 -26.78
CA SER A 510 -42.23 -7.25 -26.17
C SER A 510 -42.53 -7.96 -24.84
N ASN A 511 -43.46 -7.41 -24.06
CA ASN A 511 -43.88 -8.02 -22.80
C ASN A 511 -44.39 -9.47 -22.98
N ASP A 512 -45.13 -9.75 -24.06
CA ASP A 512 -45.62 -11.10 -24.34
C ASP A 512 -44.50 -12.05 -24.76
N ALA A 513 -43.53 -11.57 -25.53
CA ALA A 513 -42.35 -12.36 -25.91
C ALA A 513 -41.49 -12.71 -24.68
N LEU A 514 -41.29 -11.76 -23.76
CA LEU A 514 -40.59 -11.99 -22.49
C LEU A 514 -41.29 -13.05 -21.63
N LYS A 515 -42.62 -12.98 -21.51
CA LYS A 515 -43.42 -13.96 -20.75
C LYS A 515 -43.38 -15.36 -21.35
N GLN A 516 -43.13 -15.50 -22.65
CA GLN A 516 -42.96 -16.79 -23.30
C GLN A 516 -41.53 -17.33 -23.17
N LEU A 517 -40.53 -16.45 -23.31
CA LEU A 517 -39.12 -16.84 -23.38
C LEU A 517 -38.49 -17.13 -22.02
N LEU A 518 -38.73 -16.28 -21.02
CA LEU A 518 -38.00 -16.32 -19.75
C LEU A 518 -38.38 -17.50 -18.82
N PRO A 519 -39.64 -17.96 -18.72
CA PRO A 519 -39.98 -19.06 -17.82
C PRO A 519 -39.29 -20.39 -18.19
N GLY A 520 -38.36 -20.83 -17.36
CA GLY A 520 -37.55 -22.03 -17.56
C GLY A 520 -36.25 -21.79 -18.33
N ALA A 521 -35.91 -20.54 -18.65
CA ALA A 521 -34.66 -20.18 -19.29
C ALA A 521 -33.46 -20.40 -18.35
N ILE A 522 -32.34 -20.82 -18.91
CA ILE A 522 -31.05 -20.90 -18.22
C ILE A 522 -30.11 -19.93 -18.93
N LEU A 523 -29.60 -18.95 -18.20
CA LEU A 523 -28.72 -17.92 -18.71
C LEU A 523 -27.29 -18.21 -18.26
N GLU A 524 -26.34 -18.15 -19.18
CA GLU A 524 -24.92 -18.32 -18.90
C GLU A 524 -24.18 -17.01 -19.16
N CYS A 525 -23.30 -16.63 -18.25
CA CYS A 525 -22.48 -15.42 -18.38
C CYS A 525 -21.16 -15.58 -17.62
N GLU A 526 -20.18 -14.77 -17.97
CA GLU A 526 -18.92 -14.69 -17.24
C GLU A 526 -18.95 -13.51 -16.27
N MET A 527 -18.37 -13.70 -15.09
CA MET A 527 -18.14 -12.60 -14.14
C MET A 527 -16.86 -11.86 -14.52
N VAL A 528 -16.71 -10.62 -14.07
CA VAL A 528 -15.52 -9.78 -14.40
C VAL A 528 -14.18 -10.39 -13.93
N TYR A 529 -14.22 -11.40 -13.05
CA TYR A 529 -13.07 -12.13 -12.52
C TYR A 529 -12.89 -13.53 -13.16
N GLY A 530 -13.46 -13.76 -14.34
CA GLY A 530 -13.20 -14.95 -15.16
C GLY A 530 -13.95 -16.23 -14.75
N VAL A 531 -14.99 -16.10 -13.92
CA VAL A 531 -15.77 -17.24 -13.41
C VAL A 531 -17.11 -17.33 -14.11
N SER A 532 -17.43 -18.51 -14.65
CA SER A 532 -18.73 -18.80 -15.25
C SER A 532 -19.85 -18.77 -14.22
N CYS A 533 -20.99 -18.19 -14.60
CA CYS A 533 -22.18 -18.03 -13.80
C CYS A 533 -23.42 -18.47 -14.58
N THR A 534 -24.22 -19.33 -13.95
CA THR A 534 -25.51 -19.80 -14.47
C THR A 534 -26.66 -19.20 -13.67
N ILE A 535 -27.68 -18.69 -14.35
CA ILE A 535 -28.91 -18.15 -13.75
C ILE A 535 -30.10 -18.94 -14.29
N ASP A 536 -30.75 -19.72 -13.44
CA ASP A 536 -31.98 -20.45 -13.76
C ASP A 536 -33.18 -19.56 -13.45
N LEU A 537 -34.00 -19.25 -14.46
CA LEU A 537 -35.25 -18.51 -14.32
C LEU A 537 -36.42 -19.49 -14.20
N LEU A 538 -36.88 -19.78 -12.99
CA LEU A 538 -37.97 -20.73 -12.75
C LEU A 538 -39.34 -20.14 -13.13
N ARG A 539 -40.28 -21.00 -13.51
CA ARG A 539 -41.61 -20.61 -14.00
C ARG A 539 -42.50 -19.94 -12.97
N ASP A 540 -42.21 -20.13 -11.69
CA ASP A 540 -42.91 -19.51 -10.56
C ASP A 540 -42.42 -18.08 -10.25
N GLY A 541 -41.47 -17.56 -11.03
CA GLY A 541 -40.85 -16.25 -10.82
C GLY A 541 -39.65 -16.29 -9.87
N THR A 542 -39.23 -17.47 -9.40
CA THR A 542 -37.98 -17.63 -8.64
C THR A 542 -36.78 -17.65 -9.60
N MET A 543 -35.64 -17.08 -9.20
CA MET A 543 -34.37 -17.27 -9.90
C MET A 543 -33.30 -17.88 -9.01
N LEU A 544 -32.45 -18.74 -9.58
CA LEU A 544 -31.36 -19.42 -8.88
C LEU A 544 -30.03 -19.11 -9.58
N GLY A 545 -29.08 -18.55 -8.86
CA GLY A 545 -27.75 -18.20 -9.37
C GLY A 545 -26.69 -19.15 -8.84
N ARG A 546 -25.75 -19.57 -9.69
CA ARG A 546 -24.61 -20.43 -9.30
C ARG A 546 -23.35 -20.00 -10.05
N THR A 547 -22.21 -20.01 -9.36
CA THR A 547 -20.89 -19.83 -9.97
C THR A 547 -20.12 -21.14 -10.02
N GLU A 548 -19.31 -21.33 -11.07
CA GLU A 548 -18.42 -22.48 -11.22
C GLU A 548 -17.01 -22.11 -10.77
N GLY A 549 -16.55 -22.58 -9.60
CA GLY A 549 -15.19 -22.28 -9.14
C GLY A 549 -14.92 -22.54 -7.66
N LYS A 550 -13.71 -22.18 -7.19
CA LYS A 550 -13.34 -22.25 -5.77
C LYS A 550 -14.23 -21.29 -4.96
N GLY A 551 -15.28 -21.83 -4.35
CA GLY A 551 -16.25 -21.07 -3.55
C GLY A 551 -17.70 -21.50 -3.79
N ASN A 552 -18.03 -21.93 -5.02
CA ASN A 552 -19.38 -22.34 -5.44
C ASN A 552 -20.49 -21.46 -4.85
N GLU A 553 -20.41 -20.15 -5.10
CA GLU A 553 -21.39 -19.19 -4.57
C GLU A 553 -22.76 -19.46 -5.18
N ARG A 554 -23.79 -19.39 -4.35
CA ARG A 554 -25.18 -19.54 -4.76
C ARG A 554 -26.01 -18.42 -4.18
N ASP A 555 -26.95 -17.94 -4.97
CA ASP A 555 -27.96 -17.01 -4.50
C ASP A 555 -29.32 -17.35 -5.08
N THR A 556 -30.37 -16.84 -4.43
CA THR A 556 -31.75 -16.98 -4.89
C THR A 556 -32.38 -15.60 -5.00
N GLY A 557 -33.40 -15.46 -5.84
CA GLY A 557 -34.10 -14.21 -6.00
C GLY A 557 -35.43 -14.37 -6.70
N ARG A 558 -35.99 -13.24 -7.13
CA ARG A 558 -37.20 -13.18 -7.93
C ARG A 558 -36.97 -12.45 -9.23
N TRP A 559 -37.71 -12.85 -10.25
CA TRP A 559 -37.76 -12.18 -11.53
C TRP A 559 -39.21 -12.01 -11.98
N TRP A 560 -39.46 -10.97 -12.76
CA TRP A 560 -40.78 -10.69 -13.33
C TRP A 560 -40.65 -9.83 -14.58
N THR A 561 -41.75 -9.64 -15.30
CA THR A 561 -41.81 -8.78 -16.49
C THR A 561 -42.86 -7.71 -16.28
N GLN A 562 -42.51 -6.46 -16.57
CA GLN A 562 -43.44 -5.34 -16.46
C GLN A 562 -43.09 -4.30 -17.53
N ASP A 563 -44.11 -3.73 -18.19
CA ASP A 563 -43.96 -2.63 -19.16
C ASP A 563 -42.93 -2.89 -20.27
N GLY A 564 -42.82 -4.15 -20.73
CA GLY A 564 -41.88 -4.56 -21.77
C GLY A 564 -40.44 -4.75 -21.30
N MET A 565 -40.20 -4.73 -19.99
CA MET A 565 -38.89 -4.93 -19.38
C MET A 565 -38.86 -6.21 -18.53
N TYR A 566 -37.67 -6.81 -18.47
CA TYR A 566 -37.32 -7.89 -17.54
C TYR A 566 -36.79 -7.29 -16.25
N TYR A 567 -37.39 -7.63 -15.12
CA TYR A 567 -36.93 -7.22 -13.79
C TYR A 567 -36.41 -8.40 -12.99
N ARG A 568 -35.41 -8.13 -12.15
CA ARG A 568 -34.90 -9.09 -11.18
C ARG A 568 -34.51 -8.44 -9.86
N GLN A 569 -34.57 -9.23 -8.80
CA GLN A 569 -34.08 -8.90 -7.47
C GLN A 569 -33.52 -10.15 -6.78
N TRP A 570 -32.22 -10.15 -6.52
CA TRP A 570 -31.52 -11.18 -5.77
C TRP A 570 -31.73 -11.00 -4.25
N GLN A 571 -31.38 -11.99 -3.44
CA GLN A 571 -31.33 -11.82 -1.98
C GLN A 571 -30.02 -11.17 -1.54
N LEU A 572 -28.90 -11.57 -2.14
CA LEU A 572 -27.55 -11.12 -1.76
C LEU A 572 -26.81 -10.46 -2.93
N TRP A 573 -26.81 -11.09 -4.11
CA TRP A 573 -26.14 -10.59 -5.31
C TRP A 573 -26.74 -9.27 -5.78
N GLY A 574 -25.96 -8.44 -6.47
CA GLY A 574 -26.48 -7.14 -6.93
C GLY A 574 -26.94 -6.23 -5.78
N TYR A 575 -26.48 -6.48 -4.54
CA TYR A 575 -26.94 -5.81 -3.31
C TYR A 575 -28.43 -5.93 -3.02
N GLY A 576 -29.09 -6.97 -3.55
CA GLY A 576 -30.53 -7.16 -3.43
C GLY A 576 -31.38 -6.06 -4.08
N GLU A 577 -30.79 -5.29 -5.00
CA GLU A 577 -31.49 -4.24 -5.71
C GLU A 577 -32.42 -4.78 -6.78
N VAL A 578 -33.54 -4.09 -6.96
CA VAL A 578 -34.42 -4.28 -8.10
C VAL A 578 -33.77 -3.63 -9.32
N ARG A 579 -33.52 -4.40 -10.38
CA ARG A 579 -33.06 -3.87 -11.67
C ARG A 579 -33.97 -4.33 -12.79
N GLY A 580 -34.32 -3.39 -13.66
CA GLY A 580 -35.10 -3.61 -14.87
C GLY A 580 -34.24 -3.44 -16.11
N PHE A 581 -34.46 -4.29 -17.11
CA PHE A 581 -33.71 -4.33 -18.35
C PHE A 581 -34.63 -4.43 -19.55
N TYR A 582 -34.32 -3.67 -20.61
CA TYR A 582 -34.78 -4.01 -21.95
C TYR A 582 -33.98 -5.19 -22.47
N VAL A 583 -34.64 -6.10 -23.18
CA VAL A 583 -34.00 -7.33 -23.65
C VAL A 583 -34.04 -7.39 -25.18
N ILE A 584 -32.86 -7.52 -25.77
CA ILE A 584 -32.71 -7.86 -27.19
C ILE A 584 -32.22 -9.30 -27.28
N MET A 585 -32.85 -10.06 -28.18
CA MET A 585 -32.35 -11.38 -28.58
C MET A 585 -31.63 -11.26 -29.93
N ASP A 586 -30.38 -11.71 -29.97
CA ASP A 586 -29.57 -11.86 -31.18
C ASP A 586 -29.15 -13.33 -31.28
N ASP A 587 -29.90 -14.13 -32.05
CA ASP A 587 -29.79 -15.59 -32.06
C ASP A 587 -29.93 -16.20 -30.65
N ASP A 588 -28.93 -16.94 -30.15
CA ASP A 588 -28.90 -17.51 -28.81
C ASP A 588 -28.29 -16.57 -27.74
N GLU A 589 -27.92 -15.35 -28.12
CA GLU A 589 -27.44 -14.32 -27.20
C GLU A 589 -28.57 -13.40 -26.75
N MET A 590 -28.68 -13.24 -25.43
CA MET A 590 -29.56 -12.30 -24.77
C MET A 590 -28.79 -11.10 -24.26
N LYS A 591 -29.16 -9.91 -24.73
CA LYS A 591 -28.54 -8.63 -24.36
C LYS A 591 -29.46 -7.83 -23.43
N TRP A 592 -28.93 -7.36 -22.31
CA TRP A 592 -29.64 -6.53 -21.35
C TRP A 592 -29.23 -5.07 -21.47
N PHE A 593 -30.20 -4.17 -21.59
CA PHE A 593 -29.99 -2.73 -21.62
C PHE A 593 -30.68 -2.06 -20.44
N ASP A 594 -30.03 -1.09 -19.82
CA ASP A 594 -30.59 -0.35 -18.69
C ASP A 594 -31.62 0.71 -19.10
N GLN A 595 -32.09 1.49 -18.14
CA GLN A 595 -33.03 2.59 -18.36
C GLN A 595 -32.42 3.79 -19.10
N LYS A 596 -31.08 3.89 -19.18
CA LYS A 596 -30.36 4.85 -20.01
C LYS A 596 -30.10 4.31 -21.43
N TYR A 597 -30.60 3.11 -21.73
CA TYR A 597 -30.47 2.40 -23.01
C TYR A 597 -29.05 1.95 -23.34
N CYS A 598 -28.18 1.84 -22.34
CA CYS A 598 -26.82 1.32 -22.49
C CYS A 598 -26.78 -0.19 -22.27
N LEU A 599 -25.97 -0.90 -23.04
CA LEU A 599 -25.73 -2.33 -22.84
C LEU A 599 -25.11 -2.57 -21.45
N VAL A 600 -25.74 -3.44 -20.68
CA VAL A 600 -25.27 -3.85 -19.36
C VAL A 600 -24.60 -5.20 -19.42
N ARG A 601 -25.27 -6.21 -19.97
CA ARG A 601 -24.78 -7.58 -19.95
C ARG A 601 -25.19 -8.35 -21.20
N GLN A 602 -24.32 -9.24 -21.64
CA GLN A 602 -24.57 -10.24 -22.68
C GLN A 602 -24.58 -11.61 -22.00
N LEU A 603 -25.58 -12.44 -22.31
CA LEU A 603 -25.78 -13.75 -21.70
C LEU A 603 -26.14 -14.75 -22.79
N ALA A 604 -25.55 -15.94 -22.74
CA ALA A 604 -25.94 -17.05 -23.61
C ALA A 604 -27.19 -17.75 -23.07
N LEU A 605 -28.16 -18.04 -23.93
CA LEU A 605 -29.39 -18.74 -23.57
C LEU A 605 -29.26 -20.24 -23.85
N LYS A 606 -29.05 -21.04 -22.79
CA LYS A 606 -28.79 -22.46 -22.93
C LYS A 606 -30.01 -23.20 -23.49
N GLY A 607 -29.80 -23.92 -24.61
CA GLY A 607 -30.84 -24.75 -25.23
C GLY A 607 -31.82 -24.00 -26.14
N TYR A 608 -31.53 -22.73 -26.47
CA TYR A 608 -32.28 -21.99 -27.49
C TYR A 608 -32.08 -22.63 -28.88
N LYS A 609 -33.17 -22.97 -29.55
CA LYS A 609 -33.18 -23.35 -30.96
C LYS A 609 -34.15 -22.41 -31.66
N ASN A 610 -33.65 -21.67 -32.65
CA ASN A 610 -34.43 -20.74 -33.49
C ASN A 610 -35.70 -21.38 -34.07
#